data_AF-A0A2M3Z891-F1
#
_entry.id   AF-A0A2M3Z891-F1
#
_cell.length_a   1.000
_cell.length_b   1.000
_cell.length_c   1.000
_cell.angle_alpha   90.00
_cell.angle_beta   90.00
_cell.angle_gamma   90.00
#
_symmetry.space_group_name_H-M   'P 1'
#
loop_
_entity.id
_entity.type
_entity.pdbx_description
1 polymer ?
#
loop_
_entity_poly.entity_id
_entity_poly.type
_entity_poly.pdbx_seq_one_letter_code
_entity_poly.pdbx_strand_id
1 'polypeptide(L)'
;REKDVNTVTTNFYQAGPVTPELNACLELLISLLEEPLFDILRTKEQLGYDVSTSLRDNYGILGYSITVHSQENKFNYHHIDQRIELFNRHFIDILRNMSAEDFGLVKMSLMHRKLVVDTELKNEASRNWGEITTEEYIFNRNKLELERIQQLTKEDVIALYEQLVLNSTSRRKLCVQVVGNPDKPNTDSVTVTGGDDGVVRSNFQPIYLPHDEPVVGELGQRRNIENIEQFSSTLMLYPVTKIDFGRQE
;
A
#
# COMPACT_ATOMS: atom_id res chain seq x y z
N ARG A 1 -4.86 1.60 -23.19
CA ARG A 1 -6.28 1.52 -22.80
C ARG A 1 -6.87 2.93 -22.82
N GLU A 2 -7.22 3.46 -23.99
CA GLU A 2 -7.76 4.83 -24.11
C GLU A 2 -9.25 4.95 -23.75
N LYS A 3 -9.94 3.82 -23.57
CA LYS A 3 -11.39 3.72 -23.38
C LYS A 3 -11.81 3.26 -21.97
N ASP A 4 -10.84 3.10 -21.07
CA ASP A 4 -11.12 2.63 -19.72
C ASP A 4 -11.64 3.79 -18.88
N VAL A 5 -12.87 3.68 -18.38
CA VAL A 5 -13.52 4.70 -17.55
C VAL A 5 -13.15 4.57 -16.07
N ASN A 6 -12.38 3.53 -15.71
CA ASN A 6 -11.99 3.30 -14.34
C ASN A 6 -10.84 4.21 -13.94
N THR A 7 -10.97 4.77 -12.74
CA THR A 7 -9.96 5.59 -12.10
C THR A 7 -9.35 4.81 -10.96
N VAL A 8 -8.03 4.88 -10.82
CA VAL A 8 -7.27 4.24 -9.74
C VAL A 8 -6.50 5.30 -8.98
N THR A 9 -6.79 5.43 -7.69
CA THR A 9 -6.05 6.31 -6.78
C THR A 9 -5.28 5.45 -5.79
N THR A 10 -3.96 5.60 -5.76
CA THR A 10 -3.06 4.92 -4.82
C THR A 10 -2.33 5.94 -3.97
N ASN A 11 -2.55 5.87 -2.66
CA ASN A 11 -1.83 6.64 -1.66
C ASN A 11 -0.78 5.76 -0.98
N PHE A 12 0.49 6.04 -1.22
CA PHE A 12 1.62 5.38 -0.59
C PHE A 12 2.21 6.23 0.55
N TYR A 13 2.43 5.61 1.70
CA TYR A 13 3.00 6.21 2.91
C TYR A 13 4.33 5.53 3.21
N GLN A 14 5.43 6.23 2.97
CA GLN A 14 6.78 5.68 3.17
C GLN A 14 7.15 5.72 4.65
N ALA A 15 7.49 4.57 5.23
CA ALA A 15 7.92 4.44 6.62
C ALA A 15 9.43 4.61 6.78
N GLY A 16 10.23 3.88 6.01
CA GLY A 16 11.69 3.95 6.09
C GLY A 16 12.40 2.63 5.79
N PRO A 17 13.72 2.55 6.03
CA PRO A 17 14.50 1.33 5.87
C PRO A 17 13.97 0.17 6.71
N VAL A 18 13.99 -1.03 6.13
CA VAL A 18 13.47 -2.25 6.74
C VAL A 18 14.25 -2.61 8.01
N THR A 19 13.50 -2.88 9.07
CA THR A 19 13.97 -3.59 10.27
C THR A 19 12.93 -4.65 10.66
N PRO A 20 13.31 -5.70 11.41
CA PRO A 20 12.37 -6.68 11.94
C PRO A 20 11.17 -6.05 12.67
N GLU A 21 11.43 -5.03 13.47
CA GLU A 21 10.41 -4.34 14.28
C GLU A 21 9.47 -3.51 13.39
N LEU A 22 10.02 -2.77 12.43
CA LEU A 22 9.22 -1.97 11.51
C LEU A 22 8.34 -2.87 10.62
N ASN A 23 8.91 -3.95 10.09
CA ASN A 23 8.17 -4.90 9.25
C ASN A 23 7.02 -5.53 10.02
N ALA A 24 7.28 -6.08 11.22
CA ALA A 24 6.26 -6.67 12.08
C ALA A 24 5.16 -5.67 12.43
N CYS A 25 5.53 -4.42 12.76
CA CYS A 25 4.58 -3.39 13.15
C CYS A 25 3.70 -2.95 11.97
N LEU A 26 4.26 -2.80 10.77
CA LEU A 26 3.48 -2.49 9.56
C LEU A 26 2.54 -3.64 9.17
N GLU A 27 2.97 -4.90 9.29
CA GLU A 27 2.09 -6.04 9.02
C GLU A 27 0.88 -6.07 9.97
N LEU A 28 1.11 -5.82 11.27
CA LEU A 28 0.03 -5.74 12.25
C LEU A 28 -0.88 -4.54 11.97
N LEU A 29 -0.31 -3.38 11.67
CA LEU A 29 -1.07 -2.18 11.28
C LEU A 29 -1.98 -2.46 10.08
N ILE A 30 -1.48 -3.11 9.03
CA ILE A 30 -2.26 -3.43 7.83
C ILE A 30 -3.41 -4.38 8.18
N SER A 31 -3.16 -5.39 9.01
CA SER A 31 -4.20 -6.33 9.45
C SER A 31 -5.31 -5.63 10.25
N LEU A 32 -4.95 -4.62 11.05
CA LEU A 32 -5.91 -3.79 11.81
C LEU A 32 -6.68 -2.81 10.90
N LEU A 33 -6.07 -2.38 9.80
CA LEU A 33 -6.62 -1.39 8.88
C LEU A 33 -7.57 -1.99 7.85
N GLU A 34 -7.37 -3.26 7.46
CA GLU A 34 -8.09 -3.91 6.36
C GLU A 34 -9.61 -3.88 6.52
N GLU A 35 -10.14 -4.30 7.68
CA GLU A 35 -11.59 -4.35 7.91
C GLU A 35 -12.22 -2.95 7.98
N PRO A 36 -11.72 -2.00 8.79
CA PRO A 36 -12.29 -0.65 8.83
C PRO A 36 -12.20 0.09 7.49
N LEU A 37 -11.10 -0.11 6.74
CA LEU A 37 -10.93 0.48 5.42
C LEU A 37 -12.00 -0.02 4.45
N PHE A 38 -12.24 -1.33 4.44
CA PHE A 38 -13.26 -1.94 3.58
C PHE A 38 -14.67 -1.50 4.02
N ASP A 39 -15.01 -1.59 5.30
CA ASP A 39 -16.32 -1.18 5.79
C ASP A 39 -16.62 0.30 5.49
N ILE A 40 -15.68 1.20 5.76
CA ILE A 40 -15.92 2.64 5.59
C ILE A 40 -15.88 3.04 4.12
N LEU A 41 -14.78 2.79 3.42
CA LEU A 41 -14.61 3.33 2.05
C LEU A 41 -15.40 2.52 1.02
N ARG A 42 -15.47 1.19 1.17
CA ARG A 42 -16.14 0.31 0.20
C ARG A 42 -17.61 0.12 0.51
N THR A 43 -17.98 -0.18 1.74
CA THR A 43 -19.37 -0.53 2.09
C THR A 43 -20.24 0.69 2.38
N LYS A 44 -19.79 1.59 3.27
CA LYS A 44 -20.57 2.76 3.71
C LYS A 44 -20.52 3.91 2.71
N GLU A 45 -19.33 4.28 2.25
CA GLU A 45 -19.13 5.41 1.33
C GLU A 45 -19.23 5.03 -0.14
N GLN A 46 -19.12 3.74 -0.45
CA GLN A 46 -19.22 3.20 -1.82
C GLN A 46 -18.28 3.88 -2.83
N LEU A 47 -17.10 4.33 -2.37
CA LEU A 47 -16.15 5.13 -3.17
C LEU A 47 -15.56 4.40 -4.36
N GLY A 48 -15.44 3.08 -4.25
CA GLY A 48 -14.86 2.23 -5.26
C GLY A 48 -15.56 0.89 -5.30
N TYR A 49 -15.37 0.15 -6.40
CA TYR A 49 -15.78 -1.25 -6.45
C TYR A 49 -14.72 -2.19 -5.83
N ASP A 50 -13.48 -1.72 -5.73
CA ASP A 50 -12.38 -2.38 -5.06
C ASP A 50 -11.59 -1.36 -4.24
N VAL A 51 -11.33 -1.72 -2.98
CA VAL A 51 -10.56 -0.93 -2.02
C VAL A 51 -9.64 -1.89 -1.30
N SER A 52 -8.35 -1.61 -1.36
CA SER A 52 -7.33 -2.49 -0.78
C SER A 52 -6.26 -1.69 -0.05
N THR A 53 -5.65 -2.35 0.93
CA THR A 53 -4.41 -1.90 1.58
C THR A 53 -3.32 -2.96 1.37
N SER A 54 -2.07 -2.53 1.31
CA SER A 54 -0.94 -3.45 1.14
C SER A 54 0.34 -2.92 1.75
N LEU A 55 1.15 -3.85 2.28
CA LEU A 55 2.54 -3.61 2.63
C LEU A 55 3.33 -3.47 1.34
N ARG A 56 4.21 -2.47 1.28
CA ARG A 56 5.11 -2.26 0.15
C ARG A 56 6.53 -2.33 0.66
N ASP A 57 7.32 -3.21 0.06
CA ASP A 57 8.77 -3.22 0.18
C ASP A 57 9.35 -2.81 -1.17
N ASN A 58 9.96 -1.63 -1.20
CA ASN A 58 10.63 -1.10 -2.38
C ASN A 58 12.14 -1.07 -2.12
N TYR A 59 12.84 -2.16 -2.43
CA TYR A 59 14.29 -2.30 -2.26
C TYR A 59 14.75 -2.10 -0.81
N GLY A 60 13.99 -2.62 0.15
CA GLY A 60 14.27 -2.47 1.59
C GLY A 60 13.68 -1.23 2.21
N ILE A 61 12.93 -0.43 1.48
CA ILE A 61 12.23 0.73 2.01
C ILE A 61 10.76 0.40 2.14
N LEU A 62 10.33 0.23 3.39
CA LEU A 62 8.98 -0.14 3.74
C LEU A 62 8.03 1.05 3.69
N GLY A 63 6.78 0.72 3.44
CA GLY A 63 5.63 1.59 3.65
C GLY A 63 4.35 0.79 3.45
N TYR A 64 3.22 1.46 3.51
CA TYR A 64 1.95 0.86 3.13
C TYR A 64 1.24 1.73 2.10
N SER A 65 0.33 1.13 1.36
CA SER A 65 -0.49 1.85 0.40
C SER A 65 -1.96 1.53 0.54
N ILE A 66 -2.80 2.54 0.34
CA ILE A 66 -4.25 2.39 0.15
C ILE A 66 -4.54 2.62 -1.33
N THR A 67 -5.23 1.68 -1.96
CA THR A 67 -5.62 1.74 -3.38
C THR A 67 -7.13 1.67 -3.50
N VAL A 68 -7.71 2.58 -4.26
CA VAL A 68 -9.14 2.63 -4.54
C VAL A 68 -9.35 2.60 -6.05
N HIS A 69 -10.12 1.62 -6.51
CA HIS A 69 -10.60 1.51 -7.88
C HIS A 69 -12.04 2.00 -7.95
N SER A 70 -12.25 3.10 -8.69
CA SER A 70 -13.55 3.73 -8.89
C SER A 70 -13.87 3.88 -10.37
N GLN A 71 -15.01 4.50 -10.68
CA GLN A 71 -15.38 4.92 -12.02
C GLN A 71 -15.34 6.45 -12.08
N GLU A 72 -14.66 7.01 -13.08
CA GLU A 72 -14.45 8.47 -13.20
C GLU A 72 -15.77 9.24 -13.26
N ASN A 73 -16.81 8.64 -13.85
CA ASN A 73 -18.13 9.24 -13.96
C ASN A 73 -18.90 9.32 -12.62
N LYS A 74 -18.45 8.64 -11.56
CA LYS A 74 -19.09 8.64 -10.24
C LYS A 74 -18.36 9.51 -9.23
N PHE A 75 -17.04 9.36 -9.18
CA PHE A 75 -16.21 10.05 -8.22
C PHE A 75 -14.96 10.58 -8.90
N ASN A 76 -14.77 11.90 -8.79
CA ASN A 76 -13.54 12.56 -9.21
C ASN A 76 -12.36 12.01 -8.38
N TYR A 77 -11.22 11.77 -9.02
CA TYR A 77 -9.98 11.31 -8.38
C TYR A 77 -9.57 12.16 -7.17
N HIS A 78 -9.82 13.48 -7.19
CA HIS A 78 -9.54 14.38 -6.08
C HIS A 78 -10.41 14.07 -4.85
N HIS A 79 -11.70 13.76 -5.07
CA HIS A 79 -12.62 13.39 -4.01
C HIS A 79 -12.16 12.11 -3.30
N ILE A 80 -11.71 11.11 -4.06
CA ILE A 80 -11.24 9.83 -3.51
C ILE A 80 -10.03 10.05 -2.59
N ASP A 81 -9.05 10.84 -3.04
CA ASP A 81 -7.89 11.15 -2.21
C ASP A 81 -8.29 11.86 -0.91
N GLN A 82 -9.22 12.83 -0.97
CA GLN A 82 -9.74 13.50 0.22
C GLN A 82 -10.44 12.53 1.19
N ARG A 83 -11.22 11.58 0.67
CA ARG A 83 -11.88 10.57 1.52
C ARG A 83 -10.88 9.63 2.18
N ILE A 84 -9.79 9.27 1.51
CA ILE A 84 -8.69 8.50 2.12
C ILE A 84 -8.05 9.29 3.27
N GLU A 85 -7.82 10.60 3.12
CA GLU A 85 -7.31 11.44 4.21
C GLU A 85 -8.26 11.52 5.40
N LEU A 86 -9.57 11.68 5.14
CA LEU A 86 -10.60 11.69 6.18
C LEU A 86 -10.66 10.35 6.92
N PHE A 87 -10.58 9.23 6.19
CA PHE A 87 -10.48 7.90 6.78
C PHE A 87 -9.27 7.79 7.69
N ASN A 88 -8.09 8.23 7.25
CA ASN A 88 -6.89 8.13 8.09
C ASN A 88 -7.03 8.88 9.42
N ARG A 89 -7.66 10.06 9.39
CA ARG A 89 -7.96 10.85 10.61
C ARG A 89 -8.96 10.15 11.51
N HIS A 90 -9.90 9.41 10.96
CA HIS A 90 -10.86 8.64 11.75
C HIS A 90 -10.26 7.33 12.29
N PHE A 91 -9.38 6.70 11.51
CA PHE A 91 -8.81 5.40 11.84
C PHE A 91 -7.93 5.43 13.09
N ILE A 92 -7.23 6.54 13.35
CA ILE A 92 -6.49 6.70 14.62
C ILE A 92 -7.41 6.66 15.84
N ASP A 93 -8.62 7.21 15.74
CA ASP A 93 -9.59 7.15 16.83
C ASP A 93 -10.15 5.74 16.99
N ILE A 94 -10.34 5.01 15.88
CA ILE A 94 -10.68 3.58 15.90
C ILE A 94 -9.60 2.79 16.65
N LEU A 95 -8.32 2.98 16.31
CA LEU A 95 -7.20 2.30 16.97
C LEU A 95 -7.12 2.62 18.46
N ARG A 96 -7.27 3.89 18.84
CA ARG A 96 -7.22 4.31 20.25
C ARG A 96 -8.35 3.69 21.06
N ASN A 97 -9.57 3.71 20.52
CA ASN A 97 -10.77 3.19 21.19
C ASN A 97 -10.93 1.66 21.09
N MET A 98 -10.12 0.99 20.26
CA MET A 98 -10.12 -0.46 20.15
C MET A 98 -9.81 -1.11 21.49
N SER A 99 -10.61 -2.11 21.86
CA SER A 99 -10.41 -2.86 23.09
C SER A 99 -9.13 -3.71 23.01
N ALA A 100 -8.56 -4.05 24.17
CA ALA A 100 -7.40 -4.94 24.21
C ALA A 100 -7.73 -6.35 23.68
N GLU A 101 -8.99 -6.78 23.82
CA GLU A 101 -9.49 -8.05 23.30
C GLU A 101 -9.52 -8.06 21.77
N ASP A 102 -10.15 -7.06 21.14
CA ASP A 102 -10.23 -6.96 19.68
C ASP A 102 -8.84 -6.85 19.05
N PHE A 103 -7.97 -6.01 19.63
CA PHE A 103 -6.57 -5.92 19.21
C PHE A 103 -5.86 -7.28 19.31
N GLY A 104 -6.07 -7.99 20.42
CA GLY A 104 -5.56 -9.33 20.65
C GLY A 104 -6.04 -10.33 19.61
N LEU A 105 -7.32 -10.29 19.22
CA LEU A 105 -7.89 -11.16 18.20
C LEU A 105 -7.25 -10.93 16.82
N VAL A 106 -7.09 -9.67 16.40
CA VAL A 106 -6.44 -9.35 15.11
C VAL A 106 -4.98 -9.80 15.12
N LYS A 107 -4.26 -9.51 16.22
CA LYS A 107 -2.86 -9.95 16.39
C LYS A 107 -2.73 -11.47 16.35
N MET A 108 -3.60 -12.19 17.04
CA MET A 108 -3.63 -13.66 17.03
C MET A 108 -3.93 -14.21 15.63
N SER A 109 -4.88 -13.60 14.91
CA SER A 109 -5.21 -13.98 13.53
C SER A 109 -4.00 -13.84 12.60
N LEU A 110 -3.27 -12.72 12.70
CA LEU A 110 -2.03 -12.51 11.96
C LEU A 110 -0.96 -13.57 12.28
N MET A 111 -0.76 -13.86 13.58
CA MET A 111 0.20 -14.89 14.01
C MET A 111 -0.19 -16.28 13.48
N HIS A 112 -1.47 -16.65 13.54
CA HIS A 112 -1.96 -17.91 12.98
C HIS A 112 -1.72 -18.00 11.48
N ARG A 113 -1.99 -16.92 10.72
CA ARG A 113 -1.74 -16.88 9.28
C ARG A 113 -0.27 -17.13 8.93
N LYS A 114 0.68 -16.64 9.74
CA LYS A 114 2.11 -16.91 9.54
C LYS A 114 2.55 -18.33 9.91
N LEU A 115 1.84 -18.99 10.82
CA LEU A 115 2.12 -20.37 11.24
C LEU A 115 1.55 -21.44 10.29
N VAL A 116 0.64 -21.05 9.40
CA VAL A 116 0.08 -22.00 8.42
C VAL A 116 1.21 -22.56 7.57
N VAL A 117 1.34 -23.88 7.60
CA VAL A 117 2.29 -24.61 6.76
C VAL A 117 1.82 -24.59 5.31
N ASP A 118 2.77 -24.52 4.39
CA ASP A 118 2.51 -24.63 2.96
C ASP A 118 1.89 -26.00 2.66
N THR A 119 0.62 -26.04 2.26
CA THR A 119 -0.10 -27.30 1.95
C THR A 119 0.27 -27.85 0.57
N GLU A 120 0.86 -27.04 -0.30
CA GLU A 120 1.26 -27.39 -1.66
C GLU A 120 2.74 -27.07 -1.86
N LEU A 121 3.48 -27.99 -2.49
CA LEU A 121 4.92 -27.84 -2.77
C LEU A 121 5.24 -26.53 -3.54
N LYS A 122 4.35 -26.10 -4.42
CA LYS A 122 4.53 -24.85 -5.20
C LYS A 122 4.59 -23.61 -4.29
N ASN A 123 3.87 -23.61 -3.16
CA ASN A 123 3.82 -22.48 -2.22
C ASN A 123 5.14 -22.43 -1.43
N GLU A 124 5.59 -23.57 -0.92
CA GLU A 124 6.90 -23.69 -0.25
C GLU A 124 8.06 -23.31 -1.20
N ALA A 125 8.03 -23.82 -2.43
CA ALA A 125 9.03 -23.49 -3.45
C ALA A 125 9.04 -21.99 -3.76
N SER A 126 7.86 -21.36 -3.91
CA SER A 126 7.75 -19.91 -4.17
C SER A 126 8.27 -19.08 -2.99
N ARG A 127 7.95 -19.47 -1.76
CA ARG A 127 8.44 -18.82 -0.54
C ARG A 127 9.97 -18.86 -0.45
N ASN A 128 10.56 -20.03 -0.61
CA ASN A 128 12.02 -20.19 -0.59
C ASN A 128 12.70 -19.50 -1.78
N TRP A 129 12.06 -19.51 -2.95
CA TRP A 129 12.58 -18.82 -4.13
C TRP A 129 12.63 -17.30 -3.93
N GLY A 130 11.64 -16.74 -3.23
CA GLY A 130 11.64 -15.35 -2.79
C GLY A 130 12.95 -14.98 -2.07
N GLU A 131 13.29 -15.72 -1.01
CA GLU A 131 14.52 -15.51 -0.22
C GLU A 131 15.82 -15.60 -1.04
N ILE A 132 15.84 -16.45 -2.08
CA ILE A 132 16.99 -16.61 -2.98
C ILE A 132 17.10 -15.39 -3.90
N THR A 133 15.99 -14.98 -4.52
CA THR A 133 15.97 -13.87 -5.48
C THR A 133 16.18 -12.50 -4.85
N THR A 134 15.74 -12.32 -3.59
CA THR A 134 16.05 -11.13 -2.81
C THR A 134 17.44 -11.20 -2.16
N GLU A 135 18.09 -12.36 -2.24
CA GLU A 135 19.39 -12.67 -1.63
C GLU A 135 19.41 -12.36 -0.11
N GLU A 136 18.29 -12.64 0.57
CA GLU A 136 18.15 -12.52 2.02
C GLU A 136 18.38 -13.86 2.72
N TYR A 137 18.03 -14.97 2.06
CA TYR A 137 18.28 -16.34 2.52
C TYR A 137 17.69 -16.68 3.90
N ILE A 138 16.56 -16.07 4.28
CA ILE A 138 15.94 -16.23 5.60
C ILE A 138 14.81 -17.26 5.51
N PHE A 139 15.15 -18.53 5.34
CA PHE A 139 14.14 -19.57 5.09
C PHE A 139 13.19 -19.84 6.28
N ASN A 140 13.58 -19.41 7.49
CA ASN A 140 12.75 -19.46 8.71
C ASN A 140 12.07 -18.11 9.03
N ARG A 141 11.97 -17.17 8.07
CA ARG A 141 11.43 -15.81 8.25
C ARG A 141 10.13 -15.75 9.05
N ASN A 142 9.13 -16.58 8.71
CA ASN A 142 7.83 -16.57 9.39
C ASN A 142 7.97 -16.74 10.92
N LYS A 143 8.90 -17.58 11.38
CA LYS A 143 9.15 -17.79 12.81
C LYS A 143 9.74 -16.52 13.45
N LEU A 144 10.76 -15.95 12.81
CA LEU A 144 11.46 -14.75 13.31
C LEU A 144 10.53 -13.53 13.35
N GLU A 145 9.70 -13.34 12.32
CA GLU A 145 8.70 -12.27 12.28
C GLU A 145 7.62 -12.46 13.35
N LEU A 146 7.19 -13.71 13.59
CA LEU A 146 6.21 -14.01 14.62
C LEU A 146 6.72 -13.65 16.01
N GLU A 147 8.00 -13.90 16.30
CA GLU A 147 8.65 -13.49 17.56
C GLU A 147 8.59 -11.96 17.75
N ARG A 148 8.73 -11.18 16.67
CA ARG A 148 8.61 -9.72 16.72
C ARG A 148 7.16 -9.27 16.88
N ILE A 149 6.23 -9.86 16.12
CA ILE A 149 4.80 -9.55 16.23
C ILE A 149 4.31 -9.80 17.65
N GLN A 150 4.73 -10.91 18.28
CA GLN A 150 4.33 -11.26 19.63
C GLN A 150 4.68 -10.19 20.66
N GLN A 151 5.76 -9.44 20.46
CA GLN A 151 6.22 -8.39 21.37
C GLN A 151 5.49 -7.04 21.19
N LEU A 152 4.81 -6.83 20.06
CA LEU A 152 4.17 -5.55 19.76
C LEU A 152 2.97 -5.25 20.66
N THR A 153 2.87 -4.00 21.09
CA THR A 153 1.74 -3.45 21.84
C THR A 153 0.82 -2.60 20.94
N LYS A 154 -0.36 -2.24 21.45
CA LYS A 154 -1.27 -1.33 20.73
C LYS A 154 -0.65 0.05 20.58
N GLU A 155 0.09 0.48 21.59
CA GLU A 155 0.79 1.75 21.66
C GLU A 155 1.89 1.85 20.59
N ASP A 156 2.63 0.77 20.32
CA ASP A 156 3.64 0.73 19.26
C ASP A 156 3.03 0.99 17.87
N VAL A 157 1.88 0.36 17.60
CA VAL A 157 1.15 0.51 16.33
C VAL A 157 0.58 1.93 16.19
N ILE A 158 0.01 2.47 17.27
CA ILE A 158 -0.51 3.85 17.30
C ILE A 158 0.62 4.85 17.04
N ALA A 159 1.75 4.71 17.73
CA ALA A 159 2.91 5.60 17.57
C ALA A 159 3.46 5.55 16.14
N LEU A 160 3.57 4.36 15.55
CA LEU A 160 3.97 4.20 14.15
C LEU A 160 2.99 4.90 13.21
N TYR A 161 1.68 4.70 13.40
CA TYR A 161 0.65 5.28 12.54
C TYR A 161 0.65 6.82 12.61
N GLU A 162 0.75 7.40 13.80
CA GLU A 162 0.82 8.84 14.00
C GLU A 162 2.04 9.45 13.30
N GLN A 163 3.22 8.83 13.48
CA GLN A 163 4.46 9.28 12.84
C GLN A 163 4.38 9.21 11.30
N LEU A 164 3.79 8.13 10.77
CA LEU A 164 3.77 7.83 9.34
C LEU A 164 2.71 8.63 8.59
N VAL A 165 1.54 8.83 9.20
CA VAL A 165 0.32 9.27 8.49
C VAL A 165 -0.18 10.63 8.95
N LEU A 166 -0.01 10.97 10.22
CA LEU A 166 -0.63 12.17 10.80
C LEU A 166 0.36 13.30 11.05
N ASN A 167 1.63 12.99 11.33
CA ASN A 167 2.65 13.99 11.58
C ASN A 167 3.13 14.64 10.27
N SER A 168 2.74 15.89 10.02
CA SER A 168 3.09 16.66 8.82
C SER A 168 4.59 16.87 8.61
N THR A 169 5.41 16.77 9.65
CA THR A 169 6.87 16.99 9.55
C THR A 169 7.64 15.74 9.14
N SER A 170 7.16 14.55 9.51
CA SER A 170 7.80 13.26 9.18
C SER A 170 7.12 12.53 8.03
N ARG A 171 5.84 12.83 7.76
CA ARG A 171 5.03 12.15 6.76
C ARG A 171 5.60 12.30 5.35
N ARG A 172 5.80 11.15 4.68
CA ARG A 172 6.20 11.05 3.29
C ARG A 172 5.14 10.31 2.49
N LYS A 173 4.27 11.08 1.80
CA LYS A 173 3.16 10.56 1.01
C LYS A 173 3.42 10.75 -0.48
N LEU A 174 3.20 9.71 -1.27
CA LEU A 174 3.05 9.80 -2.72
C LEU A 174 1.61 9.40 -3.10
N CYS A 175 0.93 10.26 -3.85
CA CYS A 175 -0.39 9.96 -4.42
C CYS A 175 -0.21 9.75 -5.94
N VAL A 176 -0.63 8.59 -6.44
CA VAL A 176 -0.63 8.28 -7.87
C VAL A 176 -2.07 8.10 -8.31
N GLN A 177 -2.48 8.85 -9.32
CA GLN A 177 -3.84 8.87 -9.85
C GLN A 177 -3.80 8.54 -11.34
N VAL A 178 -4.39 7.42 -11.71
CA VAL A 178 -4.61 7.03 -13.11
C VAL A 178 -6.08 7.30 -13.39
N VAL A 179 -6.35 8.35 -14.16
CA VAL A 179 -7.70 8.84 -14.42
C VAL A 179 -8.29 8.14 -15.63
N GLY A 180 -9.51 7.61 -15.48
CA GLY A 180 -10.26 7.00 -16.56
C GLY A 180 -10.72 8.04 -17.59
N ASN A 181 -10.98 7.61 -18.82
CA ASN A 181 -11.44 8.47 -19.90
C ASN A 181 -12.96 8.28 -20.14
N PRO A 182 -13.83 9.15 -19.60
CA PRO A 182 -15.28 9.02 -19.74
C PRO A 182 -15.78 9.31 -21.17
N ASP A 183 -15.02 10.04 -21.98
CA ASP A 183 -15.45 10.54 -23.30
C ASP A 183 -15.34 9.49 -24.42
N LYS A 184 -14.75 8.33 -24.15
CA LYS A 184 -14.68 7.17 -25.06
C LYS A 184 -15.14 5.90 -24.34
N PRO A 185 -16.45 5.69 -24.08
CA PRO A 185 -16.92 4.50 -23.38
C PRO A 185 -16.52 3.21 -24.10
N ASN A 186 -16.17 2.20 -23.31
CA ASN A 186 -15.68 0.91 -23.76
C ASN A 186 -16.83 0.09 -24.39
N THR A 187 -16.86 -0.04 -25.72
CA THR A 187 -17.91 -0.77 -26.45
C THR A 187 -17.58 -2.21 -26.82
N ASP A 188 -16.60 -2.86 -26.18
CA ASP A 188 -16.19 -4.21 -26.60
C ASP A 188 -16.32 -5.24 -25.47
N SER A 189 -17.30 -6.13 -25.66
CA SER A 189 -17.38 -7.46 -25.05
C SER A 189 -16.08 -8.23 -25.30
N VAL A 190 -15.49 -8.73 -24.22
CA VAL A 190 -14.28 -9.56 -24.25
C VAL A 190 -14.50 -10.76 -25.18
N THR A 191 -13.85 -10.74 -26.34
CA THR A 191 -13.64 -11.94 -27.15
C THR A 191 -12.17 -12.30 -27.02
N VAL A 192 -11.87 -13.29 -26.19
CA VAL A 192 -10.52 -13.87 -26.11
C VAL A 192 -10.28 -14.62 -27.41
N THR A 193 -9.44 -14.07 -28.28
CA THR A 193 -8.76 -14.87 -29.31
C THR A 193 -7.28 -14.83 -29.00
N GLY A 194 -6.73 -15.99 -28.68
CA GLY A 194 -5.30 -16.19 -28.49
C GLY A 194 -4.60 -16.04 -29.84
N GLY A 195 -3.63 -15.14 -29.87
CA GLY A 195 -2.68 -14.95 -30.96
C GLY A 195 -1.36 -14.49 -30.36
N ASP A 196 -0.37 -15.36 -30.46
CA ASP A 196 1.04 -15.11 -30.12
C ASP A 196 1.61 -14.16 -31.18
N ASP A 197 1.60 -12.86 -30.91
CA ASP A 197 2.27 -11.85 -31.72
C ASP A 197 3.18 -11.01 -30.82
N GLY A 198 4.48 -11.04 -31.15
CA GLY A 198 5.52 -10.29 -30.47
C GLY A 198 5.21 -8.79 -30.41
N VAL A 199 4.66 -8.34 -29.29
CA VAL A 199 4.34 -6.94 -29.06
C VAL A 199 5.66 -6.19 -28.87
N VAL A 200 6.04 -5.45 -29.90
CA VAL A 200 6.99 -4.33 -29.80
C VAL A 200 6.53 -3.47 -28.64
N ARG A 201 7.35 -3.38 -27.57
CA ARG A 201 7.11 -2.46 -26.46
C ARG A 201 7.12 -1.05 -27.04
N SER A 202 5.95 -0.52 -27.34
CA SER A 202 5.79 0.90 -27.64
C SER A 202 6.32 1.68 -26.44
N ASN A 203 7.13 2.71 -26.71
CA ASN A 203 7.59 3.64 -25.67
C ASN A 203 6.38 4.30 -25.03
N PHE A 204 5.86 3.71 -23.96
CA PHE A 204 4.76 4.27 -23.19
C PHE A 204 5.27 5.52 -22.47
N GLN A 205 4.72 6.67 -22.83
CA GLN A 205 4.98 7.94 -22.16
C GLN A 205 3.72 8.33 -21.37
N PRO A 206 3.82 8.57 -20.06
CA PRO A 206 2.68 9.03 -19.28
C PRO A 206 2.23 10.41 -19.76
N ILE A 207 0.91 10.59 -19.88
CA ILE A 207 0.31 11.90 -20.14
C ILE A 207 -0.04 12.51 -18.79
N TYR A 208 0.63 13.60 -18.42
CA TYR A 208 0.31 14.35 -17.21
C TYR A 208 -0.92 15.23 -17.47
N LEU A 209 -1.91 15.12 -16.60
CA LEU A 209 -3.10 15.98 -16.69
C LEU A 209 -2.76 17.38 -16.17
N PRO A 210 -3.26 18.45 -16.81
CA PRO A 210 -3.11 19.79 -16.29
C PRO A 210 -3.82 19.91 -14.93
N HIS A 211 -3.23 20.71 -14.05
CA HIS A 211 -3.77 20.98 -12.72
C HIS A 211 -3.89 22.49 -12.54
N ASP A 212 -5.12 23.01 -12.55
CA ASP A 212 -5.38 24.45 -12.55
C ASP A 212 -5.31 25.10 -11.16
N GLU A 213 -5.31 24.31 -10.07
CA GLU A 213 -5.29 24.84 -8.71
C GLU A 213 -4.17 24.25 -7.85
N PRO A 214 -3.44 25.09 -7.08
CA PRO A 214 -2.58 24.59 -6.02
C PRO A 214 -3.48 23.97 -4.95
N VAL A 215 -3.53 22.64 -4.93
CA VAL A 215 -4.26 21.91 -3.90
C VAL A 215 -3.49 22.03 -2.58
N VAL A 216 -3.88 22.98 -1.74
CA VAL A 216 -3.40 23.06 -0.36
C VAL A 216 -4.02 21.91 0.41
N GLY A 217 -3.22 20.89 0.74
CA GLY A 217 -3.65 19.88 1.70
C GLY A 217 -3.60 20.47 3.11
N GLU A 218 -4.55 20.10 3.97
CA GLU A 218 -4.58 20.53 5.38
C GLU A 218 -3.30 20.17 6.16
N LEU A 219 -2.54 19.17 5.69
CA LEU A 219 -1.30 18.69 6.31
C LEU A 219 -0.01 19.13 5.58
N GLY A 220 -0.11 20.01 4.58
CA GLY A 220 1.04 20.56 3.88
C GLY A 220 0.78 20.89 2.41
N GLN A 221 1.77 21.54 1.79
CA GLN A 221 1.70 21.93 0.38
C GLN A 221 1.84 20.68 -0.50
N ARG A 222 0.83 20.40 -1.34
CA ARG A 222 0.94 19.35 -2.36
C ARG A 222 1.76 19.89 -3.53
N ARG A 223 2.64 19.06 -4.09
CA ARG A 223 3.41 19.36 -5.28
C ARG A 223 3.08 18.32 -6.34
N ASN A 224 2.55 18.76 -7.47
CA ASN A 224 2.30 17.88 -8.60
C ASN A 224 3.63 17.56 -9.29
N ILE A 225 3.78 16.31 -9.72
CA ILE A 225 4.96 15.85 -10.44
C ILE A 225 4.63 15.90 -11.94
N GLU A 226 5.25 16.85 -12.65
CA GLU A 226 5.08 17.01 -14.10
C GLU A 226 6.13 16.21 -14.90
N ASN A 227 7.22 15.81 -14.24
CA ASN A 227 8.29 15.00 -14.84
C ASN A 227 8.92 14.10 -13.77
N ILE A 228 8.79 12.77 -13.93
CA ILE A 228 9.30 11.79 -12.97
C ILE A 228 10.84 11.77 -12.91
N GLU A 229 11.53 11.93 -14.03
CA GLU A 229 13.00 11.95 -14.08
C GLU A 229 13.55 13.16 -13.33
N GLN A 230 12.98 14.34 -13.58
CA GLN A 230 13.34 15.55 -12.86
C GLN A 230 13.04 15.41 -11.38
N PHE A 231 11.83 14.95 -11.02
CA PHE A 231 11.45 14.75 -9.61
C PHE A 231 12.42 13.81 -8.90
N SER A 232 12.68 12.63 -9.47
CA SER A 232 13.57 11.64 -8.87
C SER A 232 15.01 12.14 -8.72
N SER A 233 15.51 12.95 -9.67
CA SER A 233 16.86 13.52 -9.60
C SER A 233 17.08 14.51 -8.44
N THR A 234 16.00 15.09 -7.91
CA THR A 234 16.06 16.05 -6.79
C THR A 234 16.04 15.40 -5.41
N LEU A 235 15.76 14.09 -5.35
CA LEU A 235 15.57 13.36 -4.10
C LEU A 235 16.80 12.57 -3.70
N MET A 236 16.99 12.46 -2.39
CA MET A 236 17.96 11.54 -1.82
C MET A 236 17.50 10.10 -2.03
N LEU A 237 18.39 9.26 -2.55
CA LEU A 237 18.16 7.82 -2.69
C LEU A 237 18.60 7.11 -1.40
N TYR A 238 17.74 6.24 -0.90
CA TYR A 238 18.16 5.30 0.13
C TYR A 238 19.08 4.22 -0.48
N PRO A 239 20.04 3.70 0.29
CA PRO A 239 20.71 2.47 -0.09
C PRO A 239 19.70 1.31 -0.09
N VAL A 240 19.97 0.30 -0.92
CA VAL A 240 19.25 -0.97 -0.82
C VAL A 240 19.49 -1.55 0.56
N THR A 241 18.41 -1.83 1.29
CA THR A 241 18.47 -2.39 2.64
C THR A 241 17.88 -3.80 2.60
N LYS A 242 18.49 -4.76 3.29
CA LYS A 242 17.93 -6.10 3.46
C LYS A 242 17.52 -6.27 4.91
N ILE A 243 16.46 -7.03 5.17
CA ILE A 243 16.07 -7.29 6.55
C ILE A 243 17.16 -8.15 7.23
N ASP A 244 17.50 -7.80 8.46
CA ASP A 244 18.42 -8.57 9.29
C ASP A 244 17.80 -8.78 10.66
N PHE A 245 17.57 -10.04 11.03
CA PHE A 245 17.05 -10.44 12.34
C PHE A 245 18.14 -10.59 13.40
N GLY A 246 19.40 -10.37 13.04
CA GLY A 246 20.60 -10.70 13.81
C GLY A 246 20.91 -12.20 13.70
N ARG A 247 22.20 -12.54 13.59
CA ARG A 247 22.63 -13.94 13.75
C ARG A 247 22.43 -14.34 15.20
N GLN A 248 21.57 -15.33 15.46
CA GLN A 248 21.79 -16.18 16.62
C GLN A 248 23.00 -17.05 16.29
N GLU A 249 24.16 -16.68 16.83
CA GLU A 249 25.34 -17.56 16.89
C GLU A 249 25.04 -18.84 17.66
#